data_AF-A0AAW2UGL7-F1
#
_entry.id   AF-A0AAW2UGL7-F1
#
_cell.length_a   1.000
_cell.length_b   1.000
_cell.length_c   1.000
_cell.angle_alpha   90.00
_cell.angle_beta   90.00
_cell.angle_gamma   90.00
#
_symmetry.space_group_name_H-M   'P 1'
#
loop_
_entity.id
_entity.type
_entity.pdbx_description
1 polymer ?
#
loop_
_entity_poly.entity_id
_entity_poly.type
_entity_poly.pdbx_seq_one_letter_code
_entity_poly.pdbx_strand_id
1 'polypeptide(L)' 'MKERQRWQPEEDALLRAYVKQYGPKEWNLISQRMGKPLDRDPKSCLERWKNYLKPGIKRGR' A
#
# COMPACT_ATOMS: atom_id res chain seq x y z
N MET A 1 -11.93 18.10 -0.31
CA MET A 1 -12.49 16.74 -0.46
C MET A 1 -11.32 15.83 -0.73
N LYS A 2 -10.93 14.93 0.18
CA LYS A 2 -9.82 13.99 -0.10
C LYS A 2 -10.36 12.92 -1.03
N GLU A 3 -10.19 13.10 -2.33
CA GLU A 3 -10.54 12.12 -3.35
C GLU A 3 -9.96 10.76 -2.96
N ARG A 4 -10.81 9.73 -2.98
CA ARG A 4 -10.38 8.34 -2.83
C ARG A 4 -9.58 7.98 -4.08
N GLN A 5 -8.31 8.37 -4.09
CA GLN A 5 -7.40 8.05 -5.18
C GLN A 5 -7.43 6.53 -5.38
N ARG A 6 -7.85 6.07 -6.56
CA ARG A 6 -7.76 4.66 -6.92
C ARG A 6 -6.30 4.25 -6.87
N TRP A 7 -6.02 3.15 -6.21
CA TRP A 7 -4.69 2.56 -6.23
C TRP A 7 -4.44 2.01 -7.62
N GLN A 8 -3.41 2.54 -8.28
CA GLN A 8 -2.96 2.04 -9.56
C GLN A 8 -2.20 0.72 -9.37
N PRO A 9 -2.21 -0.17 -10.38
CA PRO A 9 -1.45 -1.41 -10.34
C PRO A 9 0.05 -1.18 -10.14
N GLU A 10 0.59 -0.05 -10.60
CA GLU A 10 1.97 0.38 -10.36
C GLU A 10 2.22 0.70 -8.88
N GLU A 11 1.29 1.40 -8.21
CA GLU A 11 1.35 1.67 -6.76
C GLU A 11 1.26 0.37 -5.96
N ASP A 12 0.37 -0.53 -6.35
CA ASP A 12 0.22 -1.83 -5.72
C ASP A 12 1.50 -2.67 -5.86
N ALA A 13 2.16 -2.62 -7.03
CA ALA A 13 3.45 -3.28 -7.26
C ALA A 13 4.57 -2.69 -6.41
N LEU A 14 4.66 -1.36 -6.33
CA LEU A 14 5.60 -0.64 -5.46
C LEU A 14 5.36 -0.97 -3.99
N LEU A 15 4.10 -0.91 -3.54
CA LEU A 15 3.74 -1.25 -2.17
C LEU A 15 4.12 -2.70 -1.86
N ARG A 16 3.92 -3.64 -2.80
CA ARG A 16 4.42 -5.02 -2.67
C ARG A 16 5.93 -5.12 -2.57
N ALA A 17 6.66 -4.44 -3.44
CA ALA A 17 8.12 -4.47 -3.43
C ALA A 17 8.65 -3.94 -2.10
N TYR A 18 8.15 -2.79 -1.65
CA TYR A 18 8.57 -2.17 -0.40
C TYR A 18 8.14 -2.96 0.84
N VAL A 19 6.93 -3.51 0.88
CA VAL A 19 6.51 -4.38 1.99
C VAL A 19 7.31 -5.68 2.02
N LYS A 20 7.71 -6.22 0.86
CA LYS A 20 8.59 -7.39 0.80
C LYS A 20 10.02 -7.06 1.25
N GLN A 21 10.49 -5.86 0.93
CA GLN A 21 11.85 -5.40 1.24
C GLN A 21 12.02 -4.96 2.70
N TYR A 22 11.08 -4.17 3.25
CA TYR A 22 11.13 -3.62 4.61
C TYR A 22 10.27 -4.39 5.62
N GLY A 23 9.29 -5.15 5.14
CA GLY A 23 8.31 -5.84 5.96
C GLY A 23 7.05 -5.00 6.24
N PRO A 24 5.90 -5.65 6.53
CA PRO A 24 4.60 -4.99 6.78
C PRO A 24 4.50 -4.30 8.15
N LYS A 25 5.64 -3.81 8.67
CA LYS A 25 5.78 -3.17 9.99
C LYS A 25 6.13 -1.69 9.83
N GLU A 26 6.87 -1.37 8.77
CA GLU A 26 7.49 -0.06 8.53
C GLU A 26 6.66 0.79 7.55
N TRP A 27 5.36 0.96 7.79
CA TRP A 27 4.47 1.69 6.88
C TRP A 27 4.82 3.16 6.72
N ASN A 28 5.39 3.79 7.76
CA ASN A 28 5.89 5.14 7.69
C ASN A 28 7.04 5.26 6.68
N LEU A 29 7.99 4.33 6.72
CA LEU A 29 9.10 4.29 5.78
C LEU A 29 8.60 3.99 4.35
N ILE A 30 7.64 3.06 4.22
CA ILE A 30 7.06 2.68 2.93
C ILE A 30 6.28 3.85 2.30
N SER A 31 5.46 4.56 3.09
CA SER A 31 4.73 5.75 2.66
C SER A 31 5.68 6.88 2.25
N GLN A 32 6.74 7.13 3.04
CA GLN A 32 7.78 8.10 2.66
C GLN A 32 8.53 7.70 1.37
N ARG A 33 8.84 6.41 1.20
CA ARG A 33 9.50 5.86 0.00
C ARG A 33 8.62 5.90 -1.24
N MET A 34 7.30 5.78 -1.08
CA MET A 34 6.36 5.90 -2.20
C MET A 34 6.18 7.35 -2.67
N GLY A 35 6.36 8.34 -1.80
CA GLY A 35 6.62 9.73 -2.21
C GLY A 35 5.49 10.45 -2.99
N LYS A 36 5.77 11.71 -3.36
CA LYS A 36 4.82 12.83 -3.55
C LYS A 36 3.74 12.86 -4.64
N PRO A 37 3.64 12.01 -5.69
CA PRO A 37 2.40 12.03 -6.50
C PRO A 37 1.20 11.50 -5.71
N LEU A 38 1.45 10.87 -4.57
CA LEU A 38 0.48 10.11 -3.80
C LEU A 38 0.65 10.48 -2.33
N ASP A 39 -0.11 11.48 -1.87
CA ASP A 39 -0.23 11.89 -0.46
C ASP A 39 -0.97 10.79 0.33
N ARG A 40 -0.40 9.58 0.29
CA ARG A 40 -0.97 8.36 0.86
C ARG A 40 -0.46 8.23 2.27
N ASP A 41 -1.35 8.50 3.20
CA ASP A 41 -1.13 8.25 4.60
C ASP A 41 -0.66 6.80 4.83
N PRO A 42 0.33 6.55 5.71
CA PRO A 42 0.79 5.20 6.03
C PRO A 42 -0.35 4.26 6.44
N LYS A 43 -1.42 4.81 7.02
CA LYS A 43 -2.64 4.07 7.36
C LYS A 43 -3.37 3.54 6.11
N SER A 44 -3.43 4.34 5.04
CA SER A 44 -4.04 3.93 3.76
C SER A 44 -3.22 2.83 3.06
N CYS A 45 -1.89 2.91 3.15
CA CYS A 45 -1.00 1.86 2.64
C CYS A 45 -1.21 0.53 3.37
N LEU A 46 -1.29 0.56 4.70
CA LEU A 46 -1.60 -0.60 5.52
C LEU A 46 -2.95 -1.23 5.15
N GLU A 47 -3.99 -0.41 4.98
CA GLU A 47 -5.32 -0.88 4.60
C GLU A 47 -5.30 -1.51 3.20
N ARG A 48 -4.65 -0.88 2.22
CA ARG A 48 -4.52 -1.46 0.87
C ARG A 48 -3.80 -2.79 0.91
N TRP A 49 -2.71 -2.87 1.66
CA TRP A 49 -1.97 -4.11 1.83
C TRP A 49 -2.84 -5.21 2.42
N LYS A 50 -3.50 -4.93 3.56
CA LYS A 50 -4.33 -5.91 4.27
C LYS A 50 -5.58 -6.33 3.52
N ASN A 51 -6.15 -5.47 2.68
CA ASN A 51 -7.39 -5.74 1.95
C ASN A 51 -7.18 -6.27 0.52
N TYR A 52 -6.05 -5.95 -0.13
CA TYR A 52 -5.85 -6.28 -1.55
C TYR A 52 -4.53 -6.99 -1.89
N LEU A 53 -3.42 -6.70 -1.20
CA LEU A 53 -2.09 -7.17 -1.64
C LEU A 53 -1.47 -8.30 -0.81
N LYS A 54 -1.91 -8.46 0.44
CA LYS A 54 -1.35 -9.44 1.38
C LYS A 54 -1.47 -10.85 0.78
N PRO A 55 -0.35 -11.58 0.60
CA PRO A 55 -0.39 -12.95 0.14
C PRO A 55 -1.08 -13.80 1.21
N GLY A 56 -2.27 -14.31 0.91
CA GLY A 56 -3.13 -15.02 1.87
C GLY A 56 -4.51 -14.40 2.06
N ILE A 57 -4.84 -13.28 1.41
CA ILE A 57 -6.24 -12.85 1.29
C ILE A 57 -6.95 -13.85 0.38
N LYS A 58 -7.67 -14.80 1.00
CA LYS A 58 -8.71 -15.56 0.32
C LYS A 58 -9.82 -14.57 -0.02
N ARG A 59 -9.84 -14.06 -1.26
CA ARG A 59 -11.08 -13.52 -1.84
C ARG A 59 -12.01 -14.71 -2.04
N GLY A 60 -12.68 -15.10 -0.96
CA GLY A 60 -13.82 -16.00 -1.03
C GLY A 60 -14.86 -15.36 -1.93
N ARG A 61 -15.38 -16.18 -2.85
CA ARG A 61 -16.44 -15.84 -3.81
C ARG A 61 -17.68 -15.31 -3.08
#